data_AF-A0A522WAV6-F1
#
_entry.id   AF-A0A522WAV6-F1
#
_cell.length_a   1.000
_cell.length_b   1.000
_cell.length_c   1.000
_cell.angle_alpha   90.00
_cell.angle_beta   90.00
_cell.angle_gamma   90.00
#
_symmetry.space_group_name_H-M   'P 1'
#
loop_
_entity.id
_entity.type
_entity.pdbx_description
1 polymer ?
#
loop_
_entity_poly.entity_id
_entity_poly.type
_entity_poly.pdbx_seq_one_letter_code
_entity_poly.pdbx_strand_id
1 'polypeptide(L)'
;NDRLDRLRLSSTTSLMARRDCLIVASVSCIYNLGSPGDYRESLVFMEKGQAVARDAVIRKLIEIQYERNDYEFVRGRVRVRGDVVEVFPAYMQTAIRVELCANTIEKIEEFNPVDGLKITDLEKIAIYPAKHFIVSGDHLEDALKHIYEELNEQLGLLRSRGKILEAQRLESRTKYDMEMLREIGYCHGIENYSRHLSGKPAGSRPYCLIDYFPEDFLLVIDESHVTVPQIRGMYEGDKSRKQTLVEFGFRLPSCLDNRPLRFDEFEALTRQAVFVSATPDEYELKKSKGRAVEQIIRPTGLIDPEIIVRPAEGQIQDLIKEVNLRARRDERVLVTTLTKRMAEDLSAYLKDEGISVKYLHSEIQTIERSLILKELRQKKFDCLVGVNLLREGLDLPEVSLVAILDADKEGFLRSATSLIQVSGRAARNINGRVIMYADAMTRSMGKAISESSRRRKAQLEFNARHKITPRSIQKAIRQGIEIFQEAEELSQDLVGLPKEEYELKAYISELEYEMELASRNLQFEEAARIRDRIKEIRK
;
A
#
# COMPACT_ATOMS: atom_id res chain seq x y z
N ASN A 1 -0.39 -9.90 9.01
CA ASN A 1 -0.69 -8.51 9.43
C ASN A 1 0.55 -7.84 10.01
N ASP A 2 1.28 -8.55 10.88
CA ASP A 2 2.44 -8.03 11.62
C ASP A 2 3.56 -7.41 10.75
N ARG A 3 3.78 -7.89 9.52
CA ARG A 3 4.74 -7.27 8.59
C ARG A 3 4.31 -5.85 8.19
N LEU A 4 3.03 -5.63 7.93
CA LEU A 4 2.51 -4.30 7.58
C LEU A 4 2.61 -3.35 8.77
N ASP A 5 2.28 -3.82 9.97
CA ASP A 5 2.41 -3.01 11.18
C ASP A 5 3.87 -2.62 11.45
N ARG A 6 4.83 -3.55 11.26
CA ARG A 6 6.26 -3.24 11.28
C ARG A 6 6.60 -2.15 10.27
N LEU A 7 6.22 -2.30 9.00
CA LEU A 7 6.53 -1.33 7.95
C LEU A 7 5.94 0.05 8.22
N ARG A 8 4.74 0.12 8.82
CA ARG A 8 4.11 1.38 9.23
C ARG A 8 4.90 2.07 10.33
N LEU A 9 5.30 1.34 11.38
CA LEU A 9 6.15 1.88 12.45
C LEU A 9 7.54 2.26 11.94
N SER A 10 8.11 1.46 11.04
CA SER A 10 9.38 1.77 10.37
C SER A 10 9.31 3.06 9.57
N SER A 11 8.19 3.30 8.88
CA SER A 11 7.97 4.53 8.09
C SER A 11 7.97 5.77 8.99
N THR A 12 7.14 5.77 10.05
CA THR A 12 7.07 6.91 10.98
C THR A 12 8.36 7.12 11.76
N THR A 13 9.04 6.03 12.15
CA THR A 13 10.34 6.09 12.84
C THR A 13 11.42 6.68 11.92
N SER A 14 11.47 6.25 10.67
CA SER A 14 12.47 6.75 9.70
C SER A 14 12.30 8.25 9.46
N LEU A 15 11.06 8.73 9.28
CA LEU A 15 10.76 10.15 9.12
C LEU A 15 11.19 11.00 10.33
N MET A 16 11.20 10.41 11.52
CA MET A 16 11.63 11.09 12.76
C MET A 16 13.14 11.02 12.98
N ALA A 17 13.82 10.03 12.42
CA ALA A 17 15.23 9.77 12.65
C ALA A 17 16.15 10.40 11.58
N ARG A 18 15.69 10.53 10.33
CA ARG A 18 16.52 10.98 9.19
C ARG A 18 15.69 11.71 8.12
N ARG A 19 16.36 12.48 7.24
CA ARG A 19 15.69 13.27 6.18
C ARG A 19 15.63 12.57 4.83
N ASP A 20 16.54 11.65 4.56
CA ASP A 20 16.63 10.86 3.34
C ASP A 20 15.66 9.68 3.40
N CYS A 21 14.37 10.01 3.35
CA CYS A 21 13.27 9.06 3.39
C CYS A 21 12.39 9.18 2.14
N LEU A 22 12.09 8.04 1.53
CA LEU A 22 11.06 7.90 0.51
C LEU A 22 10.02 6.92 1.05
N ILE A 23 8.78 7.38 1.22
CA ILE A 23 7.69 6.53 1.70
C ILE A 23 6.68 6.35 0.56
N VAL A 24 6.45 5.09 0.18
CA VAL A 24 5.35 4.71 -0.70
C VAL A 24 4.15 4.34 0.17
N ALA A 25 3.06 5.07 0.03
CA ALA A 25 1.85 4.85 0.82
C ALA A 25 0.61 4.80 -0.07
N SER A 26 -0.36 3.97 0.34
CA SER A 26 -1.72 4.08 -0.17
C SER A 26 -2.44 5.27 0.47
N VAL A 27 -3.73 5.43 0.19
CA VAL A 27 -4.60 6.39 0.89
C VAL A 27 -4.63 6.21 2.42
N SER A 28 -4.01 5.17 2.98
CA SER A 28 -3.74 5.07 4.42
C SER A 28 -2.94 6.26 4.97
N CYS A 29 -2.18 6.98 4.14
CA CYS A 29 -1.39 8.14 4.57
C CYS A 29 -2.23 9.33 5.07
N ILE A 30 -3.51 9.41 4.68
CA ILE A 30 -4.44 10.45 5.13
C ILE A 30 -5.30 10.02 6.32
N TYR A 31 -5.14 8.79 6.82
CA TYR A 31 -5.86 8.30 7.99
C TYR A 31 -5.19 8.73 9.28
N ASN A 32 -6.00 8.76 10.33
CA ASN A 32 -5.58 9.16 11.65
C ASN A 32 -4.43 8.27 12.19
N LEU A 33 -3.39 8.92 12.70
CA LEU A 33 -2.27 8.37 13.44
C LEU A 33 -2.14 9.11 14.77
N GLY A 34 -1.33 8.60 15.69
CA GLY A 34 -0.99 9.34 16.90
C GLY A 34 -0.22 10.63 16.60
N SER A 35 -0.20 11.53 17.58
CA SER A 35 0.53 12.79 17.52
C SER A 35 2.01 12.56 17.19
N PRO A 36 2.57 13.22 16.15
CA PRO A 36 3.99 13.15 15.86
C PRO A 36 4.85 13.71 17.01
N GLY A 37 4.31 14.70 17.76
CA GLY A 37 4.96 15.27 18.93
C GLY A 37 5.09 14.23 20.05
N ASP A 38 3.97 13.67 20.48
CA ASP A 38 3.91 12.66 21.55
C ASP A 38 4.75 11.42 21.19
N TYR A 39 4.70 10.98 19.92
CA TYR A 39 5.51 9.86 19.43
C TYR A 39 7.02 10.15 19.52
N ARG A 40 7.43 11.38 19.26
CA ARG A 40 8.83 11.82 19.37
C ARG A 40 9.26 11.98 20.82
N GLU A 41 8.43 12.62 21.64
CA GLU A 41 8.74 12.90 23.06
C GLU A 41 8.78 11.62 23.92
N SER A 42 8.02 10.60 23.52
CA SER A 42 7.98 9.33 24.23
C SER A 42 9.21 8.45 23.99
N LEU A 43 10.15 8.80 23.10
CA LEU A 43 11.28 7.89 22.80
C LEU A 43 12.13 7.58 24.02
N VAL A 44 12.65 6.35 24.08
CA VAL A 44 13.59 5.93 25.11
C VAL A 44 15.00 6.02 24.54
N PHE A 45 15.71 7.08 24.92
CA PHE A 45 17.11 7.27 24.57
C PHE A 45 18.03 6.53 25.54
N MET A 46 18.98 5.79 25.00
CA MET A 46 20.00 5.05 25.73
C MET A 46 21.38 5.34 25.13
N GLU A 47 22.35 5.66 25.98
CA GLU A 47 23.72 5.96 25.58
C GLU A 47 24.72 5.25 26.49
N LYS A 48 25.83 4.81 25.92
CA LYS A 48 26.92 4.19 26.67
C LYS A 48 27.48 5.18 27.71
N GLY A 49 27.65 4.71 28.94
CA GLY A 49 28.05 5.52 30.09
C GLY A 49 26.89 6.23 30.80
N GLN A 50 25.65 6.11 30.31
CA GLN A 50 24.48 6.68 30.98
C GLN A 50 24.22 5.97 32.32
N ALA A 51 24.14 6.75 33.40
CA ALA A 51 23.72 6.28 34.71
C ALA A 51 22.19 6.07 34.73
N VAL A 52 21.76 4.82 34.73
CA VAL A 52 20.34 4.42 34.79
C VAL A 52 20.20 3.05 35.42
N ALA A 53 19.21 2.90 36.30
CA ALA A 53 18.87 1.60 36.86
C ALA A 53 18.17 0.73 35.82
N ARG A 54 18.48 -0.57 35.81
CA ARG A 54 17.88 -1.56 34.90
C ARG A 54 16.35 -1.51 34.91
N ASP A 55 15.76 -1.50 36.10
CA ASP A 55 14.30 -1.50 36.27
C ASP A 55 13.66 -0.19 35.77
N ALA A 56 14.42 0.91 35.75
CA ALA A 56 13.97 2.17 35.16
C ALA A 56 13.94 2.10 33.62
N VAL A 57 14.93 1.44 32.99
CA VAL A 57 14.92 1.18 31.55
C VAL A 57 13.70 0.33 31.17
N ILE A 58 13.46 -0.76 31.91
CA ILE A 58 12.32 -1.66 31.68
C ILE A 58 11.00 -0.90 31.81
N ARG A 59 10.85 -0.09 32.87
CA ARG A 59 9.63 0.71 33.09
C ARG A 59 9.35 1.65 31.92
N LYS A 60 10.37 2.39 31.47
CA LYS A 60 10.24 3.29 30.30
C LYS A 60 9.86 2.55 29.02
N LEU A 61 10.42 1.36 28.80
CA LEU A 61 10.05 0.54 27.64
C LEU A 61 8.60 0.05 27.72
N ILE A 62 8.10 -0.30 28.91
CA ILE A 62 6.69 -0.67 29.11
C ILE A 62 5.77 0.53 28.88
N GLU A 63 6.14 1.73 29.36
CA GLU A 63 5.39 2.97 29.12
C GLU A 63 5.18 3.25 27.62
N ILE A 64 6.17 2.90 26.79
CA ILE A 64 6.09 3.02 25.32
C ILE A 64 5.56 1.75 24.62
N GLN A 65 4.74 0.98 25.33
CA GLN A 65 3.93 -0.14 24.84
C GLN A 65 4.72 -1.40 24.46
N TYR A 66 5.91 -1.61 25.02
CA TYR A 66 6.58 -2.92 24.96
C TYR A 66 6.08 -3.83 26.07
N GLU A 67 6.00 -5.12 25.78
CA GLU A 67 5.60 -6.12 26.77
C GLU A 67 6.83 -6.89 27.26
N ARG A 68 6.93 -7.10 28.57
CA ARG A 68 7.95 -7.98 29.12
C ARG A 68 7.57 -9.44 28.88
N ASN A 69 8.40 -10.16 28.14
CA ASN A 69 8.24 -11.59 27.92
C ASN A 69 9.62 -12.27 27.86
N ASP A 70 9.96 -12.99 28.93
CA ASP A 70 11.27 -13.64 29.08
C ASP A 70 11.37 -14.98 28.31
N TYR A 71 10.23 -15.53 27.86
CA TYR A 71 10.15 -16.83 27.18
C TYR A 71 10.13 -16.68 25.65
N GLU A 72 9.24 -15.83 25.13
CA GLU A 72 9.05 -15.61 23.71
C GLU A 72 9.56 -14.23 23.31
N PHE A 73 10.69 -14.20 22.60
CA PHE A 73 11.35 -12.96 22.19
C PHE A 73 11.00 -12.59 20.74
N VAL A 74 9.87 -11.90 20.59
CA VAL A 74 9.38 -11.39 19.30
C VAL A 74 9.34 -9.85 19.31
N ARG A 75 9.03 -9.23 18.16
CA ARG A 75 8.93 -7.76 18.05
C ARG A 75 7.96 -7.16 19.07
N GLY A 76 8.33 -6.00 19.61
CA GLY A 76 7.55 -5.31 20.65
C GLY A 76 7.69 -5.96 22.03
N ARG A 77 8.68 -6.83 22.23
CA ARG A 77 8.98 -7.48 23.51
C ARG A 77 10.29 -6.99 24.12
N VAL A 78 10.34 -7.07 25.44
CA VAL A 78 11.55 -6.88 26.24
C VAL A 78 11.77 -8.14 27.07
N ARG A 79 13.02 -8.62 27.14
CA ARG A 79 13.41 -9.69 28.05
C ARG A 79 14.62 -9.30 28.88
N VAL A 80 14.73 -9.91 30.06
CA VAL A 80 15.77 -9.58 31.04
C VAL A 80 16.54 -10.83 31.44
N ARG A 81 17.88 -10.76 31.40
CA ARG A 81 18.77 -11.85 31.81
C ARG A 81 19.90 -11.29 32.66
N GLY A 82 19.77 -11.36 33.98
CA GLY A 82 20.73 -10.75 34.90
C GLY A 82 20.78 -9.23 34.70
N ASP A 83 21.96 -8.71 34.34
CA ASP A 83 22.17 -7.28 34.08
C ASP A 83 22.00 -6.89 32.61
N VAL A 84 21.51 -7.83 31.79
CA VAL A 84 21.25 -7.62 30.36
C VAL A 84 19.76 -7.38 30.13
N VAL A 85 19.44 -6.27 29.46
CA VAL A 85 18.10 -5.97 28.94
C VAL A 85 18.15 -6.09 27.43
N GLU A 86 17.32 -6.96 26.87
CA GLU A 86 17.18 -7.07 25.43
C GLU A 86 15.79 -6.58 25.02
N VAL A 87 15.74 -5.68 24.04
CA VAL A 87 14.51 -5.16 23.45
C VAL A 87 14.49 -5.51 21.98
N PHE A 88 13.35 -5.99 21.48
CA PHE A 88 13.14 -6.19 20.05
C PHE A 88 12.23 -5.08 19.52
N PRO A 89 12.78 -4.01 18.91
CA PRO A 89 11.98 -2.88 18.45
C PRO A 89 10.89 -3.29 17.48
N ALA A 90 9.68 -2.74 17.65
CA ALA A 90 8.51 -3.15 16.86
C ALA A 90 8.64 -2.87 15.35
N TYR A 91 9.57 -1.99 14.97
CA TYR A 91 9.84 -1.54 13.62
C TYR A 91 11.10 -2.17 13.00
N MET A 92 11.94 -2.87 13.77
CA MET A 92 13.19 -3.46 13.29
C MET A 92 13.05 -4.95 12.97
N GLN A 93 14.06 -5.51 12.29
CA GLN A 93 14.26 -6.96 12.15
C GLN A 93 15.32 -7.49 13.13
N THR A 94 16.16 -6.59 13.62
CA THR A 94 17.20 -6.84 14.60
C THR A 94 16.73 -6.41 15.99
N ALA A 95 17.42 -6.92 17.02
CA ALA A 95 17.15 -6.57 18.41
C ALA A 95 18.34 -5.83 19.01
N ILE A 96 18.07 -5.11 20.10
CA ILE A 96 19.06 -4.31 20.82
C ILE A 96 19.30 -4.98 22.17
N ARG A 97 20.57 -5.25 22.48
CA ARG A 97 21.02 -5.72 23.78
C ARG A 97 21.72 -4.58 24.51
N VAL A 98 21.30 -4.33 25.75
CA VAL A 98 21.83 -3.31 26.64
C VAL A 98 22.37 -4.01 27.88
N GLU A 99 23.69 -3.95 28.07
CA GLU A 99 24.37 -4.51 29.23
C GLU A 99 24.63 -3.40 30.25
N LEU A 100 24.18 -3.60 31.49
CA LEU A 100 24.37 -2.67 32.58
C LEU A 100 25.38 -3.21 33.60
N CYS A 101 26.17 -2.33 34.20
CA CYS A 101 26.96 -2.65 35.39
C CYS A 101 26.84 -1.51 36.40
N ALA A 102 26.57 -1.84 37.66
CA ALA A 102 26.42 -0.86 38.74
C ALA A 102 25.51 0.35 38.38
N ASN A 103 24.34 0.09 37.75
CA ASN A 103 23.40 1.11 37.26
C ASN A 103 23.98 2.07 36.20
N THR A 104 24.92 1.60 35.39
CA THR A 104 25.48 2.33 34.25
C THR A 104 25.42 1.45 33.00
N ILE A 105 25.02 2.00 31.86
CA ILE A 105 25.05 1.27 30.58
C ILE A 105 26.51 1.12 30.14
N GLU A 106 27.04 -0.10 30.11
CA GLU A 106 28.41 -0.36 29.66
C GLU A 106 28.49 -0.63 28.17
N LYS A 107 27.46 -1.31 27.62
CA LYS A 107 27.47 -1.75 26.24
C LYS A 107 26.06 -1.73 25.65
N ILE A 108 25.98 -1.29 24.40
CA ILE A 108 24.79 -1.39 23.57
C ILE A 108 25.22 -2.10 22.29
N GLU A 109 24.53 -3.18 21.91
CA GLU A 109 24.81 -3.88 20.67
C GLU A 109 23.52 -4.23 19.94
N GLU A 110 23.60 -4.20 18.61
CA GLU A 110 22.58 -4.74 17.73
C GLU A 110 22.91 -6.20 17.43
N PHE A 111 21.92 -7.08 17.51
CA PHE A 111 22.10 -8.52 17.29
C PHE A 111 20.90 -9.13 16.55
N ASN A 112 21.12 -10.29 15.93
CA ASN A 112 20.05 -11.05 15.31
C ASN A 112 19.27 -11.84 16.37
N PRO A 113 17.94 -11.63 16.53
CA PRO A 113 17.14 -12.25 17.57
C PRO A 113 16.97 -13.77 17.41
N VAL A 114 17.25 -14.32 16.23
CA VAL A 114 17.07 -15.75 15.89
C VAL A 114 18.30 -16.58 16.25
N ASP A 115 19.49 -16.19 15.77
CA ASP A 115 20.73 -16.92 16.04
C ASP A 115 21.55 -16.35 17.21
N GLY A 116 21.19 -15.16 17.69
CA GLY A 116 21.85 -14.47 18.80
C GLY A 116 23.19 -13.82 18.43
N LEU A 117 23.58 -13.83 17.15
CA LEU A 117 24.85 -13.29 16.70
C LEU A 117 24.85 -11.76 16.72
N LYS A 118 25.93 -11.20 17.27
CA LYS A 118 26.17 -9.75 17.27
C LYS A 118 26.37 -9.24 15.84
N ILE A 119 25.71 -8.14 15.52
CA ILE A 119 25.84 -7.43 14.25
C ILE A 119 26.83 -6.26 14.41
N THR A 120 26.54 -5.33 15.33
CA THR A 120 27.40 -4.17 15.57
C THR A 120 27.28 -3.65 17.00
N ASP A 121 28.35 -3.04 17.51
CA ASP A 121 28.30 -2.24 18.73
C ASP A 121 27.74 -0.84 18.41
N LEU A 122 26.99 -0.25 19.35
CA LEU A 122 26.36 1.07 19.24
C LEU A 122 26.80 1.95 20.40
N GLU A 123 27.11 3.22 20.13
CA GLU A 123 27.38 4.20 21.21
C GLU A 123 26.08 4.73 21.84
N LYS A 124 25.01 4.85 21.04
CA LYS A 124 23.70 5.32 21.47
C LYS A 124 22.58 4.79 20.60
N ILE A 125 21.38 4.74 21.14
CA ILE A 125 20.17 4.30 20.43
C ILE A 125 18.93 5.03 20.98
N ALA A 126 17.97 5.32 20.09
CA ALA A 126 16.64 5.76 20.46
C ALA A 126 15.63 4.64 20.13
N ILE A 127 14.94 4.15 21.16
CA ILE A 127 13.86 3.17 20.99
C ILE A 127 12.54 3.91 20.91
N TYR A 128 11.90 3.82 19.74
CA TYR A 128 10.61 4.42 19.50
C TYR A 128 9.48 3.53 20.02
N PRO A 129 8.31 4.12 20.30
CA PRO A 129 7.15 3.39 20.82
C PRO A 129 6.67 2.27 19.90
N ALA A 130 6.20 1.18 20.51
CA ALA A 130 5.74 -0.01 19.80
C ALA A 130 4.37 0.15 19.12
N LYS A 131 3.67 1.26 19.39
CA LYS A 131 2.36 1.62 18.85
C LYS A 131 2.34 3.11 18.47
N HIS A 132 1.53 3.48 17.47
CA HIS A 132 1.35 4.89 17.09
C HIS A 132 0.50 5.68 18.08
N PHE A 133 -0.49 5.04 18.71
CA PHE A 133 -1.32 5.69 19.73
C PHE A 133 -0.72 5.41 21.10
N ILE A 134 -0.12 6.46 21.66
CA ILE A 134 0.43 6.48 23.01
C ILE A 134 -0.30 7.59 23.72
N VAL A 135 -0.69 7.35 24.96
CA VAL A 135 -1.34 8.35 25.79
C VAL A 135 -0.41 8.52 26.99
N SER A 136 0.04 9.75 27.26
CA SER A 136 0.76 10.00 28.50
C SER A 136 -0.21 9.84 29.68
N GLY A 137 0.29 9.32 30.80
CA GLY A 137 -0.55 9.05 31.99
C GLY A 137 -1.32 10.29 32.47
N ASP A 138 -0.70 11.47 32.36
CA ASP A 138 -1.28 12.74 32.80
C ASP A 138 -2.51 13.17 31.95
N HIS A 139 -2.58 12.78 30.67
CA HIS A 139 -3.70 13.11 29.79
C HIS A 139 -4.83 12.08 29.81
N LEU A 140 -4.56 10.87 30.33
CA LEU A 140 -5.52 9.78 30.27
C LEU A 140 -6.74 10.01 31.17
N GLU A 141 -6.55 10.48 32.40
CA GLU A 141 -7.67 10.72 33.32
C GLU A 141 -8.61 11.83 32.83
N ASP A 142 -8.05 12.92 32.29
CA ASP A 142 -8.83 13.99 31.67
C ASP A 142 -9.61 13.48 30.45
N ALA A 143 -8.98 12.65 29.61
CA ALA A 143 -9.65 12.04 28.47
C ALA A 143 -10.78 11.10 28.91
N LEU A 144 -10.59 10.28 29.93
CA LEU A 144 -11.62 9.39 30.48
C LEU A 144 -12.81 10.19 31.03
N LYS A 145 -12.56 11.33 31.67
CA LYS A 145 -13.61 12.23 32.14
C LYS A 145 -14.45 12.77 30.98
N HIS A 146 -13.81 13.29 29.93
CA HIS A 146 -14.54 13.79 28.74
C HIS A 146 -15.29 12.68 27.99
N ILE A 147 -14.74 11.46 27.93
CA ILE A 147 -15.44 10.30 27.36
C ILE A 147 -16.70 9.98 28.16
N TYR A 148 -16.61 10.02 29.50
CA TYR A 148 -17.74 9.76 30.38
C TYR A 148 -18.84 10.83 30.26
N GLU A 149 -18.46 12.10 30.15
CA GLU A 149 -19.38 13.21 29.92
C GLU A 149 -20.15 13.04 28.60
N GLU A 150 -19.44 12.80 27.49
CA GLU A 150 -20.07 12.54 26.18
C GLU A 150 -20.98 11.29 26.22
N LEU A 151 -20.56 10.24 26.93
CA LEU A 151 -21.37 9.05 27.11
C LEU A 151 -22.71 9.39 27.77
N ASN A 152 -22.70 10.12 28.88
CA ASN A 152 -23.93 10.45 29.60
C ASN A 152 -24.88 11.31 28.76
N GLU A 153 -24.36 12.30 28.04
CA GLU A 153 -25.14 13.13 27.11
C GLU A 153 -25.80 12.26 26.02
N GLN A 154 -25.02 11.38 25.39
CA GLN A 154 -25.50 10.51 24.32
C GLN A 154 -26.52 9.48 24.82
N LEU A 155 -26.34 8.94 26.04
CA LEU A 155 -27.32 8.04 26.66
C LEU A 155 -28.64 8.76 26.94
N GLY A 156 -28.60 10.01 27.42
CA GLY A 156 -29.80 10.83 27.59
C GLY A 156 -30.56 11.04 26.29
N LEU A 157 -29.84 11.35 25.20
CA LEU A 157 -30.42 11.52 23.87
C LEU A 157 -31.03 10.23 23.31
N LEU A 158 -30.34 9.08 23.43
CA LEU A 158 -30.84 7.80 22.96
C LEU A 158 -32.09 7.36 23.74
N ARG A 159 -32.06 7.48 25.07
CA ARG A 159 -33.19 7.11 25.94
C ARG A 159 -34.42 7.99 25.69
N SER A 160 -34.24 9.31 25.53
CA SER A 160 -35.35 10.23 25.21
C SER A 160 -35.99 9.95 23.84
N ARG A 161 -35.26 9.33 22.90
CA ARG A 161 -35.75 8.90 21.59
C ARG A 161 -36.31 7.46 21.58
N GLY A 162 -36.42 6.80 22.74
CA GLY A 162 -36.88 5.42 22.85
C GLY A 162 -35.88 4.36 22.37
N LYS A 163 -34.63 4.74 22.06
CA LYS A 163 -33.55 3.85 21.61
C LYS A 163 -32.85 3.17 22.80
N ILE A 164 -33.59 2.36 23.56
CA ILE A 164 -33.14 1.75 24.81
C ILE A 164 -32.02 0.71 24.58
N LEU A 165 -32.15 -0.11 23.52
CA LEU A 165 -31.17 -1.14 23.19
C LEU A 165 -29.82 -0.52 22.77
N GLU A 166 -29.86 0.53 21.95
CA GLU A 166 -28.68 1.27 21.52
C GLU A 166 -27.99 1.96 22.71
N ALA A 167 -28.78 2.53 23.64
CA ALA A 167 -28.24 3.13 24.85
C ALA A 167 -27.51 2.09 25.73
N GLN A 168 -28.14 0.94 25.99
CA GLN A 168 -27.52 -0.13 26.77
C GLN A 168 -26.25 -0.67 26.10
N ARG A 169 -26.28 -0.86 24.77
CA ARG A 169 -25.12 -1.29 23.98
C ARG A 169 -23.95 -0.31 24.10
N LEU A 170 -24.24 0.98 23.93
CA LEU A 170 -23.25 2.05 24.00
C LEU A 170 -22.62 2.14 25.39
N GLU A 171 -23.45 2.08 26.43
CA GLU A 171 -23.04 2.14 27.83
C GLU A 171 -22.08 1.01 28.19
N SER A 172 -22.50 -0.25 27.96
CA SER A 172 -21.68 -1.42 28.30
C SER A 172 -20.34 -1.40 27.58
N ARG A 173 -20.34 -1.08 26.28
CA ARG A 173 -19.10 -1.07 25.49
C ARG A 173 -18.15 0.04 25.93
N THR A 174 -18.66 1.26 26.12
CA THR A 174 -17.83 2.41 26.46
C THR A 174 -17.23 2.25 27.85
N LYS A 175 -18.00 1.76 28.83
CA LYS A 175 -17.49 1.50 30.19
C LYS A 175 -16.38 0.44 30.19
N TYR A 176 -16.56 -0.64 29.44
CA TYR A 176 -15.50 -1.65 29.28
C TYR A 176 -14.24 -1.08 28.62
N ASP A 177 -14.38 -0.33 27.52
CA ASP A 177 -13.25 0.31 26.85
C ASP A 177 -12.53 1.30 27.80
N MET A 178 -13.25 2.03 28.66
CA MET A 178 -12.69 2.93 29.68
C MET A 178 -11.95 2.19 30.81
N GLU A 179 -12.47 1.06 31.28
CA GLU A 179 -11.79 0.21 32.28
C GLU A 179 -10.47 -0.33 31.72
N MET A 180 -10.49 -0.83 30.49
CA MET A 180 -9.28 -1.30 29.80
C MET A 180 -8.24 -0.20 29.61
N LEU A 181 -8.69 1.00 29.24
CA LEU A 181 -7.82 2.17 29.14
C LEU A 181 -7.19 2.53 30.50
N ARG A 182 -7.95 2.48 31.60
CA ARG A 182 -7.41 2.80 32.94
C ARG A 182 -6.39 1.78 33.44
N GLU A 183 -6.68 0.49 33.27
CA GLU A 183 -5.82 -0.58 33.83
C GLU A 183 -4.58 -0.87 32.97
N ILE A 184 -4.71 -0.81 31.65
CA ILE A 184 -3.68 -1.26 30.70
C ILE A 184 -3.11 -0.09 29.87
N GLY A 185 -3.76 1.08 29.86
CA GLY A 185 -3.41 2.17 28.96
C GLY A 185 -3.81 1.92 27.50
N TYR A 186 -4.58 0.85 27.24
CA TYR A 186 -4.94 0.42 25.90
C TYR A 186 -6.28 -0.32 25.87
N CYS A 187 -7.05 -0.11 24.81
CA CYS A 187 -8.25 -0.90 24.51
C CYS A 187 -8.34 -1.22 23.00
N HIS A 188 -9.10 -2.25 22.66
CA HIS A 188 -9.33 -2.58 21.26
C HIS A 188 -10.19 -1.53 20.56
N GLY A 189 -9.62 -0.89 19.55
CA GLY A 189 -10.28 0.22 18.86
C GLY A 189 -10.05 1.57 19.53
N ILE A 190 -8.94 1.73 20.26
CA ILE A 190 -8.51 2.97 20.92
C ILE A 190 -8.56 4.19 19.99
N GLU A 191 -8.35 4.01 18.68
CA GLU A 191 -8.41 5.09 17.70
C GLU A 191 -9.78 5.80 17.66
N ASN A 192 -10.86 5.13 18.08
CA ASN A 192 -12.20 5.72 18.16
C ASN A 192 -12.32 6.77 19.28
N TYR A 193 -11.36 6.79 20.21
CA TYR A 193 -11.25 7.78 21.28
C TYR A 193 -10.14 8.81 21.02
N SER A 194 -9.46 8.72 19.86
CA SER A 194 -8.28 9.53 19.54
C SER A 194 -8.45 11.03 19.77
N ARG A 195 -9.61 11.62 19.45
CA ARG A 195 -9.88 13.04 19.75
C ARG A 195 -9.74 13.32 21.24
N HIS A 196 -10.45 12.56 22.08
CA HIS A 196 -10.44 12.72 23.54
C HIS A 196 -9.03 12.50 24.10
N LEU A 197 -8.35 11.46 23.63
CA LEU A 197 -6.98 11.14 24.05
C LEU A 197 -5.97 12.23 23.67
N SER A 198 -6.20 12.94 22.56
CA SER A 198 -5.36 14.07 22.12
C SER A 198 -5.76 15.42 22.73
N GLY A 199 -6.82 15.49 23.53
CA GLY A 199 -7.34 16.75 24.09
C GLY A 199 -7.84 17.77 23.04
N LYS A 200 -8.04 17.36 21.79
CA LYS A 200 -8.42 18.27 20.70
C LYS A 200 -9.92 18.61 20.74
N PRO A 201 -10.32 19.82 20.31
CA PRO A 201 -11.73 20.17 20.10
C PRO A 201 -12.43 19.25 19.09
N ALA A 202 -13.76 19.12 19.18
CA ALA A 202 -14.58 18.40 18.21
C ALA A 202 -14.42 18.98 16.79
N GLY A 203 -14.42 18.11 15.77
CA GLY A 203 -14.21 18.48 14.37
C GLY A 203 -12.75 18.74 13.97
N SER A 204 -11.81 18.72 14.92
CA SER A 204 -10.39 18.94 14.65
C SER A 204 -9.85 18.00 13.59
N ARG A 205 -8.84 18.48 12.84
CA ARG A 205 -8.13 17.66 11.86
C ARG A 205 -7.36 16.53 12.59
N PRO A 206 -7.50 15.27 12.13
CA PRO A 206 -6.70 14.16 12.65
C PRO A 206 -5.22 14.35 12.29
N TYR A 207 -4.32 13.81 13.10
CA TYR A 207 -2.93 13.67 12.69
C TYR A 207 -2.83 12.52 11.69
N CYS A 208 -1.99 12.62 10.69
CA CYS A 208 -1.83 11.58 9.66
C CYS A 208 -0.34 11.43 9.30
N LEU A 209 -0.02 10.57 8.34
CA LEU A 209 1.38 10.32 7.97
C LEU A 209 2.06 11.60 7.45
N ILE A 210 1.32 12.49 6.79
CA ILE A 210 1.83 13.74 6.26
C ILE A 210 2.37 14.65 7.39
N ASP A 211 1.78 14.59 8.58
CA ASP A 211 2.25 15.37 9.74
C ASP A 211 3.59 14.89 10.31
N TYR A 212 4.04 13.69 9.93
CA TYR A 212 5.36 13.17 10.31
C TYR A 212 6.46 13.66 9.37
N PHE A 213 6.11 14.21 8.20
CA PHE A 213 7.07 14.77 7.27
C PHE A 213 7.51 16.18 7.72
N PRO A 214 8.76 16.57 7.41
CA PRO A 214 9.18 17.96 7.43
C PRO A 214 8.31 18.84 6.52
N GLU A 215 8.21 20.15 6.80
CA GLU A 215 7.38 21.08 6.03
C GLU A 215 7.73 21.20 4.53
N ASP A 216 8.95 20.83 4.15
CA ASP A 216 9.53 20.94 2.81
C ASP A 216 9.52 19.61 2.03
N PHE A 217 8.67 18.65 2.42
CA PHE A 217 8.54 17.39 1.71
C PHE A 217 7.96 17.56 0.29
N LEU A 218 8.30 16.62 -0.59
CA LEU A 218 7.72 16.51 -1.93
C LEU A 218 6.69 15.39 -1.96
N LEU A 219 5.46 15.70 -2.38
CA LEU A 219 4.46 14.69 -2.68
C LEU A 219 4.53 14.28 -4.16
N VAL A 220 4.55 12.99 -4.44
CA VAL A 220 4.31 12.45 -5.79
C VAL A 220 3.02 11.65 -5.75
N ILE A 221 2.05 12.02 -6.58
CA ILE A 221 0.79 11.29 -6.71
C ILE A 221 0.82 10.51 -8.02
N ASP A 222 1.06 9.20 -7.91
CA ASP A 222 0.99 8.28 -9.03
C ASP A 222 -0.47 8.04 -9.46
N GLU A 223 -0.65 7.80 -10.75
CA GLU A 223 -1.96 7.66 -11.42
C GLU A 223 -2.99 8.68 -10.91
N SER A 224 -2.59 9.97 -10.91
CA SER A 224 -3.30 11.04 -10.20
C SER A 224 -4.80 11.15 -10.49
N HIS A 225 -5.20 10.84 -11.73
CA HIS A 225 -6.57 10.87 -12.20
C HIS A 225 -7.47 9.84 -11.50
N VAL A 226 -6.91 8.78 -10.91
CA VAL A 226 -7.61 7.83 -10.02
C VAL A 226 -7.36 8.15 -8.56
N THR A 227 -6.11 8.42 -8.19
CA THR A 227 -5.69 8.60 -6.80
C THR A 227 -6.33 9.85 -6.16
N VAL A 228 -6.45 10.96 -6.89
CA VAL A 228 -7.06 12.20 -6.37
C VAL A 228 -8.56 12.02 -6.05
N PRO A 229 -9.40 11.49 -6.96
CA PRO A 229 -10.78 11.15 -6.62
C PRO A 229 -10.90 10.17 -5.46
N GLN A 230 -9.99 9.19 -5.37
CA GLN A 230 -9.97 8.23 -4.26
C GLN A 230 -9.75 8.94 -2.92
N ILE A 231 -8.71 9.78 -2.82
CA ILE A 231 -8.43 10.61 -1.63
C ILE A 231 -9.66 11.42 -1.23
N ARG A 232 -10.32 12.07 -2.21
CA ARG A 232 -11.54 12.87 -1.97
C ARG A 232 -12.70 12.05 -1.41
N GLY A 233 -12.87 10.81 -1.88
CA GLY A 233 -13.98 9.94 -1.48
C GLY A 233 -13.82 9.30 -0.10
N MET A 234 -12.60 9.24 0.46
CA MET A 234 -12.34 8.52 1.71
C MET A 234 -13.13 9.08 2.91
N TYR A 235 -13.22 10.41 3.04
CA TYR A 235 -13.92 11.06 4.16
C TYR A 235 -15.42 10.77 4.15
N GLU A 236 -16.10 10.97 3.03
CA GLU A 236 -17.55 10.74 2.94
C GLU A 236 -17.91 9.26 3.14
N GLY A 237 -17.08 8.35 2.62
CA GLY A 237 -17.23 6.92 2.83
C GLY A 237 -17.08 6.51 4.31
N ASP A 238 -16.04 7.00 4.99
CA ASP A 238 -15.83 6.71 6.41
C ASP A 238 -16.91 7.32 7.30
N LYS A 239 -17.29 8.57 7.03
CA LYS A 239 -18.35 9.28 7.75
C LYS A 239 -19.69 8.56 7.66
N SER A 240 -20.12 8.15 6.45
CA SER A 240 -21.37 7.43 6.24
C SER A 240 -21.42 6.14 7.06
N ARG A 241 -20.35 5.32 7.00
CA ARG A 241 -20.23 4.07 7.76
C ARG A 241 -20.27 4.30 9.27
N LYS A 242 -19.54 5.30 9.77
CA LYS A 242 -19.46 5.60 11.20
C LYS A 242 -20.74 6.23 11.75
N GLN A 243 -21.44 7.02 10.95
CA GLN A 243 -22.74 7.58 11.32
C GLN A 243 -23.73 6.47 11.65
N THR A 244 -23.75 5.39 10.86
CA THR A 244 -24.55 4.19 11.16
C THR A 244 -24.14 3.54 12.49
N LEU A 245 -22.84 3.41 12.77
CA LEU A 245 -22.37 2.86 14.06
C LEU A 245 -22.82 3.70 15.26
N VAL A 246 -22.77 5.03 15.13
CA VAL A 246 -23.25 5.95 16.17
C VAL A 246 -24.76 5.86 16.33
N GLU A 247 -25.50 5.81 15.23
CA GLU A 247 -26.96 5.73 15.22
C GLU A 247 -27.50 4.47 15.93
N PHE A 248 -26.79 3.35 15.78
CA PHE A 248 -27.11 2.08 16.42
C PHE A 248 -26.34 1.87 17.75
N GLY A 249 -25.76 2.90 18.35
CA GLY A 249 -25.14 2.82 19.68
C GLY A 249 -23.92 1.90 19.78
N PHE A 250 -23.19 1.67 18.69
CA PHE A 250 -21.95 0.91 18.70
C PHE A 250 -20.73 1.75 19.10
N ARG A 251 -20.78 3.07 18.89
CA ARG A 251 -19.70 4.03 19.17
C ARG A 251 -20.27 5.38 19.58
N LEU A 252 -19.49 6.16 20.33
CA LEU A 252 -19.79 7.55 20.66
C LEU A 252 -19.71 8.45 19.41
N PRO A 253 -20.41 9.61 19.39
CA PRO A 253 -20.33 10.58 18.30
C PRO A 253 -18.90 11.01 17.96
N SER A 254 -18.03 11.17 18.95
CA SER A 254 -16.60 11.46 18.82
C SER A 254 -15.82 10.50 17.93
N CYS A 255 -16.31 9.28 17.68
CA CYS A 255 -15.64 8.36 16.76
C CYS A 255 -15.61 8.88 15.31
N LEU A 256 -16.45 9.86 14.97
CA LEU A 256 -16.44 10.57 13.68
C LEU A 256 -15.23 11.50 13.53
N ASP A 257 -14.63 11.93 14.64
CA ASP A 257 -13.42 12.77 14.63
C ASP A 257 -12.14 11.94 14.42
N ASN A 258 -12.21 10.63 14.71
CA ASN A 258 -11.28 9.68 14.11
C ASN A 258 -11.70 9.51 12.65
N ARG A 259 -10.98 10.06 11.69
CA ARG A 259 -11.40 10.01 10.27
C ARG A 259 -10.18 10.16 9.37
N PRO A 260 -10.28 9.90 8.07
CA PRO A 260 -9.32 10.42 7.13
C PRO A 260 -9.45 11.94 7.00
N LEU A 261 -8.42 12.58 6.43
CA LEU A 261 -8.46 13.98 6.04
C LEU A 261 -9.63 14.22 5.07
N ARG A 262 -10.27 15.38 5.23
CA ARG A 262 -11.08 15.94 4.15
C ARG A 262 -10.16 16.42 3.03
N PHE A 263 -10.71 16.57 1.82
CA PHE A 263 -9.92 16.97 0.67
C PHE A 263 -9.30 18.36 0.82
N ASP A 264 -10.03 19.32 1.42
CA ASP A 264 -9.53 20.66 1.76
C ASP A 264 -8.36 20.62 2.75
N GLU A 265 -8.43 19.72 3.74
CA GLU A 265 -7.35 19.52 4.72
C GLU A 265 -6.10 18.92 4.06
N PHE A 266 -6.29 17.95 3.16
CA PHE A 266 -5.20 17.37 2.37
C PHE A 266 -4.52 18.42 1.48
N GLU A 267 -5.31 19.25 0.78
CA GLU A 267 -4.78 20.34 -0.06
C GLU A 267 -3.98 21.36 0.76
N ALA A 268 -4.42 21.67 1.98
CA ALA A 268 -3.72 22.62 2.86
C ALA A 268 -2.34 22.11 3.32
N LEU A 269 -2.18 20.79 3.47
CA LEU A 269 -0.93 20.16 3.89
C LEU A 269 0.04 19.91 2.73
N THR A 270 -0.46 19.84 1.50
CA THR A 270 0.33 19.42 0.33
C THR A 270 0.79 20.61 -0.50
N ARG A 271 1.83 21.30 -0.01
CA ARG A 271 2.37 22.53 -0.63
C ARG A 271 3.05 22.27 -1.98
N GLN A 272 3.84 21.20 -2.08
CA GLN A 272 4.53 20.80 -3.31
C GLN A 272 4.11 19.39 -3.71
N ALA A 273 3.50 19.26 -4.88
CA ALA A 273 3.04 17.99 -5.42
C ALA A 273 3.38 17.85 -6.91
N VAL A 274 3.79 16.64 -7.30
CA VAL A 274 3.93 16.21 -8.70
C VAL A 274 2.82 15.20 -8.97
N PHE A 275 1.93 15.55 -9.90
CA PHE A 275 0.90 14.64 -10.38
C PHE A 275 1.45 13.84 -11.57
N VAL A 276 1.47 12.52 -11.46
CA VAL A 276 1.96 11.62 -12.50
C VAL A 276 0.75 10.89 -13.08
N SER A 277 0.46 11.13 -14.36
CA SER A 277 -0.64 10.47 -15.08
C SER A 277 -0.44 10.60 -16.58
N ALA A 278 -0.77 9.53 -17.33
CA ALA A 278 -0.86 9.59 -18.79
C ALA A 278 -2.09 10.36 -19.30
N THR A 279 -3.06 10.58 -18.40
CA THR A 279 -4.38 11.16 -18.64
C THR A 279 -4.77 12.02 -17.43
N PRO A 280 -4.06 13.14 -17.17
CA PRO A 280 -4.37 14.01 -16.04
C PRO A 280 -5.79 14.60 -16.20
N ASP A 281 -6.56 14.61 -15.11
CA ASP A 281 -7.91 15.14 -15.09
C ASP A 281 -7.93 16.66 -14.81
N GLU A 282 -9.12 17.25 -14.76
CA GLU A 282 -9.33 18.70 -14.62
C GLU A 282 -8.66 19.28 -13.36
N TYR A 283 -8.66 18.54 -12.25
CA TYR A 283 -8.10 19.01 -10.99
C TYR A 283 -6.59 19.25 -11.11
N GLU A 284 -5.86 18.29 -11.67
CA GLU A 284 -4.41 18.35 -11.82
C GLU A 284 -4.00 19.43 -12.81
N LEU A 285 -4.72 19.54 -13.93
CA LEU A 285 -4.50 20.59 -14.92
C LEU A 285 -4.73 21.98 -14.33
N LYS A 286 -5.81 22.16 -13.55
CA LYS A 286 -6.12 23.42 -12.87
C LYS A 286 -5.06 23.77 -11.82
N LYS A 287 -4.66 22.82 -10.98
CA LYS A 287 -3.62 23.02 -9.95
C LYS A 287 -2.27 23.34 -10.55
N SER A 288 -1.94 22.74 -11.69
CA SER A 288 -0.70 22.99 -12.42
C SER A 288 -0.73 24.29 -13.25
N LYS A 289 -1.86 25.03 -13.24
CA LYS A 289 -2.09 26.23 -14.07
C LYS A 289 -1.91 25.94 -15.56
N GLY A 290 -2.31 24.75 -16.00
CA GLY A 290 -2.16 24.27 -17.37
C GLY A 290 -0.73 23.90 -17.79
N ARG A 291 0.26 23.98 -16.87
CA ARG A 291 1.65 23.58 -17.17
C ARG A 291 1.80 22.09 -16.95
N ALA A 292 1.92 21.33 -18.05
CA ALA A 292 2.24 19.91 -18.02
C ALA A 292 3.65 19.69 -18.57
N VAL A 293 4.43 18.86 -17.90
CA VAL A 293 5.70 18.35 -18.42
C VAL A 293 5.39 17.06 -19.16
N GLU A 294 5.42 17.10 -20.49
CA GLU A 294 5.09 15.94 -21.32
C GLU A 294 6.30 15.00 -21.46
N GLN A 295 6.10 13.72 -21.15
CA GLN A 295 7.10 12.67 -21.35
C GLN A 295 6.47 11.49 -22.12
N ILE A 296 6.67 11.48 -23.45
CA ILE A 296 6.04 10.50 -24.36
C ILE A 296 7.05 9.55 -25.02
N ILE A 297 8.34 9.85 -24.96
CA ILE A 297 9.38 9.02 -25.58
C ILE A 297 9.73 7.87 -24.65
N ARG A 298 9.63 6.64 -25.14
CA ARG A 298 10.01 5.43 -24.40
C ARG A 298 11.49 5.12 -24.61
N PRO A 299 12.25 4.73 -23.58
CA PRO A 299 13.68 4.39 -23.72
C PRO A 299 13.97 3.30 -24.76
N THR A 300 13.04 2.35 -24.94
CA THR A 300 13.18 1.25 -25.91
C THR A 300 12.73 1.60 -27.33
N GLY A 301 12.32 2.84 -27.58
CA GLY A 301 11.76 3.27 -28.86
C GLY A 301 10.36 2.73 -29.16
N LEU A 302 9.70 2.05 -28.22
CA LEU A 302 8.32 1.60 -28.40
C LEU A 302 7.36 2.78 -28.63
N ILE A 303 6.43 2.57 -29.56
CA ILE A 303 5.50 3.61 -30.03
C ILE A 303 4.08 3.31 -29.55
N ASP A 304 3.26 4.37 -29.48
CA ASP A 304 1.84 4.23 -29.19
C ASP A 304 1.16 3.40 -30.29
N PRO A 305 0.24 2.50 -29.92
CA PRO A 305 -0.35 1.54 -30.85
C PRO A 305 -1.29 2.25 -31.83
N GLU A 306 -1.38 1.69 -33.03
CA GLU A 306 -2.35 2.14 -34.02
C GLU A 306 -3.77 1.77 -33.55
N ILE A 307 -4.71 2.72 -33.65
CA ILE A 307 -6.11 2.53 -33.29
C ILE A 307 -6.95 2.47 -34.57
N ILE A 308 -7.65 1.36 -34.77
CA ILE A 308 -8.53 1.13 -35.92
C ILE A 308 -9.97 1.02 -35.43
N VAL A 309 -10.90 1.67 -36.13
CA VAL A 309 -12.34 1.54 -35.86
C VAL A 309 -12.95 0.55 -36.86
N ARG A 310 -13.73 -0.41 -36.36
CA ARG A 310 -14.49 -1.39 -37.16
C ARG A 310 -15.98 -1.36 -36.75
N PRO A 311 -16.92 -1.71 -37.65
CA PRO A 311 -18.34 -1.77 -37.33
C PRO A 311 -18.63 -2.74 -36.18
N ALA A 312 -19.70 -2.51 -35.40
CA ALA A 312 -20.13 -3.45 -34.37
C ALA A 312 -20.78 -4.71 -34.97
N GLU A 313 -21.35 -4.60 -36.18
CA GLU A 313 -21.87 -5.74 -36.93
C GLU A 313 -20.75 -6.75 -37.24
N GLY A 314 -20.98 -8.02 -36.87
CA GLY A 314 -19.99 -9.09 -37.07
C GLY A 314 -18.73 -8.98 -36.19
N GLN A 315 -18.73 -8.11 -35.17
CA GLN A 315 -17.56 -7.85 -34.31
C GLN A 315 -16.99 -9.11 -33.66
N ILE A 316 -17.83 -10.08 -33.29
CA ILE A 316 -17.38 -11.30 -32.61
C ILE A 316 -16.63 -12.22 -33.59
N GLN A 317 -17.14 -12.39 -34.81
CA GLN A 317 -16.48 -13.18 -35.84
C GLN A 317 -15.16 -12.55 -36.28
N ASP A 318 -15.11 -11.22 -36.35
CA ASP A 318 -13.88 -10.48 -36.61
C ASP A 318 -12.86 -10.62 -35.46
N LEU A 319 -13.33 -10.50 -34.21
CA LEU A 319 -12.50 -10.70 -33.01
C LEU A 319 -11.88 -12.10 -32.98
N ILE A 320 -12.66 -13.15 -33.28
CA ILE A 320 -12.17 -14.54 -33.34
C ILE A 320 -11.02 -14.67 -34.35
N LYS A 321 -11.14 -14.05 -35.53
CA LYS A 321 -10.08 -14.06 -36.54
C LYS A 321 -8.81 -13.37 -36.05
N GLU A 322 -8.96 -12.21 -35.42
CA GLU A 322 -7.82 -11.46 -34.89
C GLU A 322 -7.14 -12.19 -33.72
N VAL A 323 -7.91 -12.80 -32.81
CA VAL A 323 -7.36 -13.62 -31.71
C VAL A 323 -6.58 -14.80 -32.25
N ASN A 324 -7.14 -15.55 -33.21
CA ASN A 324 -6.43 -16.67 -33.84
C ASN A 324 -5.15 -16.23 -34.56
N LEU A 325 -5.17 -15.07 -35.20
CA LEU A 325 -3.97 -14.51 -35.86
C LEU A 325 -2.87 -14.15 -34.84
N ARG A 326 -3.22 -13.67 -33.65
CA ARG A 326 -2.26 -13.38 -32.57
C ARG A 326 -1.77 -14.65 -31.88
N ALA A 327 -2.64 -15.62 -31.64
CA ALA A 327 -2.27 -16.92 -31.09
C ALA A 327 -1.21 -17.63 -31.97
N ARG A 328 -1.38 -17.61 -33.30
CA ARG A 328 -0.39 -18.15 -34.26
C ARG A 328 0.98 -17.45 -34.22
N ARG A 329 1.04 -16.21 -33.73
CA ARG A 329 2.27 -15.43 -33.54
C ARG A 329 2.82 -15.52 -32.12
N ASP A 330 2.20 -16.34 -31.29
CA ASP A 330 2.51 -16.48 -29.87
C ASP A 330 2.44 -15.14 -29.09
N GLU A 331 1.45 -14.32 -29.46
CA GLU A 331 1.09 -13.04 -28.84
C GLU A 331 -0.26 -13.14 -28.13
N ARG A 332 -0.61 -12.13 -27.31
CA ARG A 332 -1.82 -12.15 -26.46
C ARG A 332 -2.78 -11.01 -26.77
N VAL A 333 -4.06 -11.26 -26.47
CA VAL A 333 -5.17 -10.33 -26.73
C VAL A 333 -5.88 -9.97 -25.43
N LEU A 334 -6.14 -8.67 -25.25
CA LEU A 334 -7.05 -8.16 -24.23
C LEU A 334 -8.35 -7.71 -24.89
N VAL A 335 -9.49 -8.09 -24.32
CA VAL A 335 -10.81 -7.67 -24.79
C VAL A 335 -11.54 -6.96 -23.67
N THR A 336 -12.00 -5.74 -23.90
CA THR A 336 -12.81 -5.00 -22.94
C THR A 336 -14.27 -4.95 -23.34
N THR A 337 -15.16 -5.40 -22.45
CA THR A 337 -16.63 -5.32 -22.58
C THR A 337 -17.19 -4.23 -21.67
N LEU A 338 -18.52 -4.04 -21.66
CA LEU A 338 -19.19 -3.07 -20.77
C LEU A 338 -19.73 -3.68 -19.48
N THR A 339 -20.11 -4.96 -19.50
CA THR A 339 -20.79 -5.62 -18.37
C THR A 339 -20.15 -6.96 -18.05
N LYS A 340 -20.27 -7.39 -16.79
CA LYS A 340 -19.74 -8.69 -16.34
C LYS A 340 -20.36 -9.83 -17.12
N ARG A 341 -21.69 -9.77 -17.29
CA ARG A 341 -22.45 -10.73 -18.10
C ARG A 341 -21.92 -10.83 -19.52
N MET A 342 -21.66 -9.72 -20.19
CA MET A 342 -21.05 -9.76 -21.54
C MET A 342 -19.64 -10.35 -21.53
N ALA A 343 -18.83 -10.10 -20.50
CA ALA A 343 -17.51 -10.73 -20.40
C ALA A 343 -17.61 -12.25 -20.22
N GLU A 344 -18.54 -12.72 -19.40
CA GLU A 344 -18.83 -14.14 -19.16
C GLU A 344 -19.38 -14.81 -20.42
N ASP A 345 -20.45 -14.26 -21.01
CA ASP A 345 -21.11 -14.77 -22.21
C ASP A 345 -20.12 -14.84 -23.39
N LEU A 346 -19.32 -13.78 -23.58
CA LEU A 346 -18.29 -13.75 -24.62
C LEU A 346 -17.21 -14.79 -24.38
N SER A 347 -16.77 -14.98 -23.14
CA SER A 347 -15.71 -15.95 -22.85
C SER A 347 -16.20 -17.38 -22.99
N ALA A 348 -17.45 -17.66 -22.65
CA ALA A 348 -18.09 -18.95 -22.92
C ALA A 348 -18.14 -19.21 -24.43
N TYR A 349 -18.63 -18.23 -25.21
CA TYR A 349 -18.73 -18.34 -26.66
C TYR A 349 -17.36 -18.55 -27.32
N LEU A 350 -16.35 -17.75 -26.96
CA LEU A 350 -14.98 -17.90 -27.50
C LEU A 350 -14.39 -19.28 -27.17
N LYS A 351 -14.68 -19.82 -25.97
CA LYS A 351 -14.23 -21.14 -25.57
C LYS A 351 -14.90 -22.25 -26.40
N ASP A 352 -16.19 -22.13 -26.69
CA ASP A 352 -16.93 -23.07 -27.54
C ASP A 352 -16.43 -23.05 -28.99
N GLU A 353 -16.00 -21.89 -29.49
CA GLU A 353 -15.30 -21.71 -30.77
C GLU A 353 -13.82 -22.15 -30.75
N GLY A 354 -13.36 -22.76 -29.65
CA GLY A 354 -12.03 -23.36 -29.53
C GLY A 354 -10.90 -22.39 -29.16
N ILE A 355 -11.20 -21.15 -28.75
CA ILE A 355 -10.20 -20.18 -28.31
C ILE A 355 -9.81 -20.44 -26.85
N SER A 356 -8.51 -20.45 -26.56
CA SER A 356 -8.02 -20.47 -25.18
C SER A 356 -8.22 -19.10 -24.52
N VAL A 357 -9.27 -18.98 -23.71
CA VAL A 357 -9.74 -17.72 -23.12
C VAL A 357 -9.96 -17.83 -21.62
N LYS A 358 -9.71 -16.73 -20.90
CA LYS A 358 -10.18 -16.50 -19.53
C LYS A 358 -10.86 -15.15 -19.41
N TYR A 359 -11.65 -14.97 -18.36
CA TYR A 359 -12.30 -13.70 -18.08
C TYR A 359 -11.91 -13.12 -16.72
N LEU A 360 -12.07 -11.81 -16.57
CA LEU A 360 -11.70 -11.06 -15.37
C LEU A 360 -12.78 -10.02 -15.05
N HIS A 361 -13.36 -10.11 -13.84
CA HIS A 361 -14.33 -9.13 -13.32
C HIS A 361 -13.95 -8.66 -11.91
N SER A 362 -14.75 -7.74 -11.36
CA SER A 362 -14.43 -7.01 -10.13
C SER A 362 -14.54 -7.82 -8.83
N GLU A 363 -15.17 -8.99 -8.82
CA GLU A 363 -15.33 -9.83 -7.61
C GLU A 363 -14.26 -10.92 -7.50
N ILE A 364 -13.45 -11.12 -8.54
CA ILE A 364 -12.28 -12.00 -8.48
C ILE A 364 -11.32 -11.44 -7.43
N GLN A 365 -10.92 -12.29 -6.49
CA GLN A 365 -10.00 -11.92 -5.43
C GLN A 365 -8.63 -11.53 -6.00
N THR A 366 -7.90 -10.62 -5.34
CA THR A 366 -6.62 -10.09 -5.82
C THR A 366 -5.59 -11.18 -6.14
N ILE A 367 -5.57 -12.26 -5.35
CA ILE A 367 -4.66 -13.40 -5.54
C ILE A 367 -5.00 -14.16 -6.84
N GLU A 368 -6.28 -14.50 -7.03
CA GLU A 368 -6.75 -15.18 -8.23
C GLU A 368 -6.56 -14.32 -9.49
N ARG A 369 -6.84 -13.01 -9.38
CA ARG A 369 -6.57 -12.03 -10.45
C ARG A 369 -5.10 -12.10 -10.89
N SER A 370 -4.18 -12.06 -9.93
CA SER A 370 -2.74 -12.10 -10.17
C SER A 370 -2.32 -13.42 -10.84
N LEU A 371 -2.93 -14.54 -10.44
CA LEU A 371 -2.70 -15.84 -11.06
C LEU A 371 -3.15 -15.84 -12.54
N ILE A 372 -4.37 -15.40 -12.85
CA ILE A 372 -4.87 -15.34 -14.24
C ILE A 372 -3.94 -14.51 -15.13
N LEU A 373 -3.47 -13.38 -14.63
CA LEU A 373 -2.56 -12.50 -15.38
C LEU A 373 -1.18 -13.11 -15.56
N LYS A 374 -0.67 -13.82 -14.55
CA LYS A 374 0.55 -14.63 -14.68
C LYS A 374 0.39 -15.69 -15.76
N GLU A 375 -0.74 -16.38 -15.79
CA GLU A 375 -1.00 -17.42 -16.79
C GLU A 375 -1.11 -16.87 -18.22
N LEU A 376 -1.62 -15.64 -18.37
CA LEU A 376 -1.61 -14.92 -19.66
C LEU A 376 -0.16 -14.69 -20.12
N ARG A 377 0.70 -14.20 -19.23
CA ARG A 377 2.13 -13.97 -19.52
C ARG A 377 2.89 -15.26 -19.80
N GLN A 378 2.57 -16.32 -19.07
CA GLN A 378 3.07 -17.69 -19.28
C GLN A 378 2.50 -18.35 -20.51
N LYS A 379 1.69 -17.64 -21.30
CA LYS A 379 1.22 -18.10 -22.60
C LYS A 379 0.29 -19.32 -22.52
N LYS A 380 -0.30 -19.60 -21.35
CA LYS A 380 -1.22 -20.73 -21.13
C LYS A 380 -2.58 -20.55 -21.83
N PHE A 381 -2.96 -19.30 -22.09
CA PHE A 381 -4.15 -18.95 -22.86
C PHE A 381 -3.89 -17.67 -23.65
N ASP A 382 -4.69 -17.43 -24.68
CA ASP A 382 -4.42 -16.44 -25.72
C ASP A 382 -5.19 -15.14 -25.56
N CYS A 383 -6.37 -15.21 -24.93
CA CYS A 383 -7.31 -14.10 -24.83
C CYS A 383 -7.78 -13.87 -23.38
N LEU A 384 -7.72 -12.62 -22.90
CA LEU A 384 -8.31 -12.22 -21.63
C LEU A 384 -9.46 -11.23 -21.87
N VAL A 385 -10.67 -11.61 -21.46
CA VAL A 385 -11.86 -10.76 -21.54
C VAL A 385 -12.13 -10.10 -20.19
N GLY A 386 -12.46 -8.81 -20.14
CA GLY A 386 -12.90 -8.20 -18.89
C GLY A 386 -13.63 -6.88 -19.08
N VAL A 387 -14.22 -6.37 -18.00
CA VAL A 387 -14.95 -5.08 -18.05
C VAL A 387 -13.98 -3.92 -17.86
N ASN A 388 -13.30 -3.93 -16.71
CA ASN A 388 -12.34 -2.91 -16.34
C ASN A 388 -10.97 -3.57 -16.12
N LEU A 389 -10.27 -3.78 -17.23
CA LEU A 389 -8.88 -4.24 -17.23
C LEU A 389 -7.90 -3.11 -16.85
N LEU A 390 -8.39 -1.91 -16.51
CA LEU A 390 -7.58 -0.72 -16.24
C LEU A 390 -6.95 -0.68 -14.85
N ARG A 391 -7.34 -1.54 -13.90
CA ARG A 391 -6.71 -1.50 -12.57
C ARG A 391 -5.21 -1.75 -12.68
N GLU A 392 -4.47 -0.88 -11.99
CA GLU A 392 -3.05 -0.53 -12.07
C GLU A 392 -2.07 -1.71 -12.13
N GLY A 393 -0.86 -1.44 -12.65
CA GLY A 393 0.33 -2.26 -12.40
C GLY A 393 0.65 -3.40 -13.38
N LEU A 394 -0.16 -3.61 -14.41
CA LEU A 394 0.06 -4.74 -15.33
C LEU A 394 0.82 -4.32 -16.61
N ASP A 395 2.12 -4.61 -16.59
CA ASP A 395 3.02 -4.55 -17.74
C ASP A 395 2.98 -5.90 -18.46
N LEU A 396 2.27 -5.96 -19.59
CA LEU A 396 2.03 -7.17 -20.37
C LEU A 396 2.68 -7.03 -21.76
N PRO A 397 4.01 -7.19 -21.88
CA PRO A 397 4.69 -7.07 -23.17
C PRO A 397 4.25 -8.14 -24.19
N GLU A 398 3.64 -9.23 -23.72
CA GLU A 398 3.09 -10.30 -24.55
C GLU A 398 1.80 -9.88 -25.28
N VAL A 399 1.12 -8.82 -24.83
CA VAL A 399 -0.12 -8.32 -25.43
C VAL A 399 0.19 -7.46 -26.65
N SER A 400 -0.24 -7.89 -27.85
CA SER A 400 -0.08 -7.12 -29.10
C SER A 400 -1.41 -6.59 -29.63
N LEU A 401 -2.55 -7.05 -29.10
CA LEU A 401 -3.87 -6.56 -29.50
C LEU A 401 -4.74 -6.23 -28.30
N VAL A 402 -5.37 -5.06 -28.35
CA VAL A 402 -6.45 -4.68 -27.45
C VAL A 402 -7.72 -4.45 -28.27
N ALA A 403 -8.78 -5.20 -27.98
CA ALA A 403 -10.08 -5.05 -28.59
C ALA A 403 -11.06 -4.40 -27.62
N ILE A 404 -11.72 -3.33 -28.05
CA ILE A 404 -12.70 -2.59 -27.26
C ILE A 404 -14.06 -2.78 -27.92
N LEU A 405 -14.89 -3.64 -27.33
CA LEU A 405 -16.28 -3.82 -27.78
C LEU A 405 -17.13 -2.63 -27.31
N ASP A 406 -18.14 -2.28 -28.10
CA ASP A 406 -19.07 -1.20 -27.80
C ASP A 406 -18.35 0.12 -27.47
N ALA A 407 -17.36 0.48 -28.29
CA ALA A 407 -16.49 1.62 -28.06
C ALA A 407 -17.24 2.96 -28.13
N ASP A 408 -18.40 2.99 -28.78
CA ASP A 408 -19.27 4.15 -28.95
C ASP A 408 -20.30 4.35 -27.82
N LYS A 409 -20.37 3.44 -26.86
CA LYS A 409 -21.28 3.58 -25.71
C LYS A 409 -20.62 4.43 -24.64
N GLU A 410 -20.86 5.73 -24.71
CA GLU A 410 -20.28 6.69 -23.76
C GLU A 410 -20.65 6.37 -22.30
N GLY A 411 -19.71 6.65 -21.41
CA GLY A 411 -19.79 6.34 -19.99
C GLY A 411 -18.41 6.25 -19.38
N PHE A 412 -18.32 5.87 -18.10
CA PHE A 412 -17.04 5.79 -17.39
C PHE A 412 -16.00 4.91 -18.12
N LEU A 413 -16.41 3.73 -18.59
CA LEU A 413 -15.52 2.77 -19.26
C LEU A 413 -15.13 3.15 -20.70
N ARG A 414 -15.77 4.17 -21.28
CA ARG A 414 -15.55 4.65 -22.65
C ARG A 414 -15.30 6.17 -22.71
N SER A 415 -14.90 6.75 -21.59
CA SER A 415 -14.40 8.11 -21.55
C SER A 415 -13.07 8.20 -22.32
N ALA A 416 -12.69 9.41 -22.75
CA ALA A 416 -11.40 9.62 -23.42
C ALA A 416 -10.23 9.08 -22.58
N THR A 417 -10.25 9.31 -21.27
CA THR A 417 -9.28 8.81 -20.30
C THR A 417 -9.20 7.28 -20.32
N SER A 418 -10.35 6.60 -20.14
CA SER A 418 -10.42 5.13 -20.15
C SER A 418 -9.95 4.54 -21.48
N LEU A 419 -10.36 5.12 -22.61
CA LEU A 419 -9.95 4.64 -23.93
C LEU A 419 -8.44 4.78 -24.17
N ILE A 420 -7.83 5.89 -23.75
CA ILE A 420 -6.37 6.10 -23.85
C ILE A 420 -5.63 5.06 -23.00
N GLN A 421 -6.08 4.81 -21.76
CA GLN A 421 -5.44 3.86 -20.88
C GLN A 421 -5.58 2.40 -21.36
N VAL A 422 -6.78 2.00 -21.81
CA VAL A 422 -7.03 0.66 -22.38
C VAL A 422 -6.13 0.48 -23.60
N SER A 423 -6.08 1.48 -24.48
CA SER A 423 -5.22 1.47 -25.67
C SER A 423 -3.73 1.34 -25.29
N GLY A 424 -3.30 2.03 -24.23
CA GLY A 424 -1.93 1.99 -23.73
C GLY A 424 -1.44 0.59 -23.34
N ARG A 425 -2.34 -0.37 -23.08
CA ARG A 425 -1.95 -1.77 -22.79
C ARG A 425 -1.28 -2.47 -23.98
N ALA A 426 -1.56 -2.05 -25.22
CA ALA A 426 -0.86 -2.55 -26.40
C ALA A 426 0.48 -1.84 -26.66
N ALA A 427 0.80 -0.74 -25.97
CA ALA A 427 2.00 0.07 -26.23
C ALA A 427 3.31 -0.57 -25.72
N ARG A 428 3.23 -1.75 -25.09
CA ARG A 428 4.37 -2.51 -24.56
C ARG A 428 4.92 -3.54 -25.56
N ASN A 429 4.24 -3.70 -26.69
CA ASN A 429 4.61 -4.64 -27.75
C ASN A 429 4.85 -3.89 -29.06
N ILE A 430 5.90 -4.28 -29.79
CA ILE A 430 6.24 -3.68 -31.10
C ILE A 430 5.12 -3.81 -32.14
N ASN A 431 4.33 -4.88 -32.06
CA ASN A 431 3.18 -5.17 -32.92
C ASN A 431 1.85 -4.65 -32.31
N GLY A 432 1.94 -3.80 -31.29
CA GLY A 432 0.80 -3.24 -30.57
C GLY A 432 -0.21 -2.55 -31.48
N ARG A 433 -1.46 -3.03 -31.43
CA ARG A 433 -2.60 -2.48 -32.15
C ARG A 433 -3.86 -2.48 -31.27
N VAL A 434 -4.77 -1.56 -31.55
CA VAL A 434 -6.07 -1.44 -30.88
C VAL A 434 -7.18 -1.50 -31.92
N ILE A 435 -8.23 -2.27 -31.65
CA ILE A 435 -9.46 -2.29 -32.45
C ILE A 435 -10.60 -1.77 -31.58
N MET A 436 -11.28 -0.73 -32.03
CA MET A 436 -12.51 -0.21 -31.43
C MET A 436 -13.68 -0.64 -32.30
N TYR A 437 -14.57 -1.48 -31.75
CA TYR A 437 -15.81 -1.85 -32.43
C TYR A 437 -16.91 -0.86 -32.08
N ALA A 438 -17.43 -0.15 -33.08
CA ALA A 438 -18.36 0.96 -32.92
C ALA A 438 -19.12 1.24 -34.21
N ASP A 439 -20.37 1.70 -34.08
CA ASP A 439 -21.19 2.11 -35.22
C ASP A 439 -21.08 3.62 -35.49
N ALA A 440 -20.74 4.40 -34.45
CA ALA A 440 -20.55 5.85 -34.54
C ALA A 440 -19.23 6.32 -33.90
N MET A 441 -18.64 7.39 -34.45
CA MET A 441 -17.48 8.04 -33.85
C MET A 441 -17.93 9.01 -32.75
N THR A 442 -17.65 8.69 -31.49
CA THR A 442 -17.93 9.58 -30.35
C THR A 442 -16.84 10.63 -30.15
N ARG A 443 -17.14 11.68 -29.37
CA ARG A 443 -16.14 12.69 -28.99
C ARG A 443 -14.99 12.07 -28.18
N SER A 444 -15.32 11.11 -27.31
CA SER A 444 -14.36 10.39 -26.47
C SER A 444 -13.40 9.55 -27.32
N MET A 445 -13.91 8.82 -28.32
CA MET A 445 -13.10 8.08 -29.28
C MET A 445 -12.21 9.00 -30.11
N GLY A 446 -12.78 10.07 -30.66
CA GLY A 446 -12.03 11.04 -31.47
C GLY A 446 -10.82 11.61 -30.73
N LYS A 447 -11.00 12.00 -29.46
CA LYS A 447 -9.90 12.48 -28.60
C LYS A 447 -8.83 11.41 -28.35
N ALA A 448 -9.24 10.17 -28.05
CA ALA A 448 -8.30 9.08 -27.79
C ALA A 448 -7.46 8.74 -29.04
N ILE A 449 -8.10 8.68 -30.20
CA ILE A 449 -7.45 8.43 -31.49
C ILE A 449 -6.48 9.56 -31.86
N SER A 450 -6.89 10.82 -31.69
CA SER A 450 -6.05 11.97 -32.01
C SER A 450 -4.81 12.03 -31.11
N GLU A 451 -4.96 11.78 -29.81
CA GLU A 451 -3.83 11.79 -28.87
C GLU A 451 -2.86 10.64 -29.13
N SER A 452 -3.36 9.41 -29.35
CA SER A 452 -2.49 8.28 -29.71
C SER A 452 -1.71 8.57 -31.00
N SER A 453 -2.39 9.11 -32.02
CA SER A 453 -1.76 9.43 -33.31
C SER A 453 -0.70 10.54 -33.17
N ARG A 454 -0.96 11.57 -32.36
CA ARG A 454 0.00 12.65 -32.07
C ARG A 454 1.26 12.11 -31.39
N ARG A 455 1.09 11.29 -30.34
CA ARG A 455 2.21 10.67 -29.60
C ARG A 455 3.01 9.74 -30.50
N ARG A 456 2.34 8.88 -31.26
CA ARG A 456 2.94 7.95 -32.22
C ARG A 456 3.79 8.69 -33.26
N LYS A 457 3.29 9.78 -33.83
CA LYS A 457 4.03 10.60 -34.80
C LYS A 457 5.33 11.15 -34.20
N ALA A 458 5.24 11.77 -33.02
CA ALA A 458 6.42 12.33 -32.34
C ALA A 458 7.46 11.26 -31.98
N GLN A 459 7.02 10.07 -31.54
CA GLN A 459 7.91 8.95 -31.23
C GLN A 459 8.60 8.39 -32.47
N LEU A 460 7.88 8.26 -33.61
CA LEU A 460 8.47 7.84 -34.89
C LEU A 460 9.52 8.84 -35.38
N GLU A 461 9.24 10.14 -35.32
CA GLU A 461 10.18 11.20 -35.68
C GLU A 461 11.42 11.19 -34.78
N PHE A 462 11.24 11.01 -33.47
CA PHE A 462 12.33 10.88 -32.51
C PHE A 462 13.21 9.66 -32.81
N ASN A 463 12.60 8.49 -33.02
CA ASN A 463 13.31 7.25 -33.33
C ASN A 463 14.11 7.37 -34.62
N ALA A 464 13.52 7.95 -35.67
CA ALA A 464 14.20 8.18 -36.95
C ALA A 464 15.41 9.11 -36.79
N ARG A 465 15.24 10.22 -36.05
CA ARG A 465 16.33 11.18 -35.79
C ARG A 465 17.49 10.58 -34.99
N HIS A 466 17.19 9.72 -34.02
CA HIS A 466 18.17 9.13 -33.11
C HIS A 466 18.61 7.71 -33.50
N LYS A 467 18.14 7.19 -34.64
CA LYS A 467 18.43 5.83 -35.13
C LYS A 467 18.08 4.74 -34.11
N ILE A 468 16.96 4.92 -33.40
CA ILE A 468 16.48 3.94 -32.41
C ILE A 468 15.58 2.93 -33.12
N THR A 469 15.92 1.65 -33.03
CA THR A 469 15.04 0.55 -33.45
C THR A 469 14.15 0.14 -32.28
N PRO A 470 12.81 0.21 -32.40
CA PRO A 470 11.90 -0.20 -31.33
C PRO A 470 12.14 -1.65 -30.91
N ARG A 471 12.15 -1.93 -29.61
CA ARG A 471 12.23 -3.29 -29.06
C ARG A 471 11.21 -3.49 -27.94
N SER A 472 10.48 -4.61 -27.99
CA SER A 472 9.64 -5.03 -26.87
C SER A 472 10.52 -5.36 -25.66
N ILE A 473 10.08 -4.97 -24.46
CA ILE A 473 10.78 -5.29 -23.22
C ILE A 473 10.52 -6.76 -22.90
N GLN A 474 11.59 -7.56 -22.75
CA GLN A 474 11.47 -8.89 -22.16
C GLN A 474 11.57 -8.76 -20.65
N LYS A 475 10.43 -8.80 -19.95
CA LYS A 475 10.38 -8.76 -18.49
C LYS A 475 10.24 -10.19 -17.95
N ALA A 476 11.04 -10.57 -16.95
CA ALA A 476 10.91 -11.89 -16.32
C ALA A 476 9.47 -12.12 -15.80
N ILE A 477 8.98 -13.35 -15.92
CA ILE A 477 7.70 -13.77 -15.33
C ILE A 477 7.99 -14.12 -13.87
N ARG A 478 7.94 -13.12 -12.99
CA ARG A 478 8.27 -13.26 -11.57
C ARG A 478 7.18 -13.96 -10.77
N GLN A 479 7.55 -14.66 -9.70
CA GLN A 479 6.60 -15.24 -8.75
C GLN A 479 6.04 -14.14 -7.83
N GLY A 480 4.78 -14.26 -7.39
CA GLY A 480 4.11 -13.21 -6.60
C GLY A 480 4.72 -12.93 -5.23
N ILE A 481 5.62 -13.80 -4.75
CA ILE A 481 6.38 -13.62 -3.51
C ILE A 481 7.63 -12.75 -3.76
N GLU A 482 8.21 -12.82 -4.97
CA GLU A 482 9.41 -12.07 -5.38
C GLU A 482 9.16 -10.56 -5.57
N ILE A 483 7.91 -10.16 -5.84
CA ILE A 483 7.53 -8.72 -5.96
C ILE A 483 7.77 -7.97 -4.64
N PHE A 484 7.71 -8.67 -3.50
CA PHE A 484 8.00 -8.10 -2.19
C PHE A 484 9.51 -8.10 -1.86
N GLN A 485 10.29 -8.97 -2.49
CA GLN A 485 11.75 -8.97 -2.42
C GLN A 485 12.30 -7.78 -3.21
N GLU A 486 11.74 -7.49 -4.39
CA GLU A 486 12.20 -6.35 -5.22
C GLU A 486 12.01 -4.96 -4.62
N ALA A 487 11.03 -4.77 -3.72
CA ALA A 487 10.90 -3.50 -2.98
C ALA A 487 12.03 -3.30 -1.95
N GLU A 488 12.61 -4.40 -1.45
CA GLU A 488 13.86 -4.39 -0.69
C GLU A 488 15.08 -4.27 -1.65
N GLU A 489 15.07 -4.91 -2.84
CA GLU A 489 16.12 -4.79 -3.88
C GLU A 489 16.29 -3.37 -4.45
N LEU A 490 15.20 -2.66 -4.77
CA LEU A 490 15.25 -1.32 -5.36
C LEU A 490 15.73 -0.25 -4.36
N SER A 491 15.61 -0.51 -3.06
CA SER A 491 16.12 0.37 -2.00
C SER A 491 17.66 0.36 -1.90
N GLN A 492 18.32 -0.65 -2.49
CA GLN A 492 19.74 -0.93 -2.31
C GLN A 492 20.62 -0.66 -3.53
N ASP A 493 20.07 -0.43 -4.72
CA ASP A 493 20.83 0.14 -5.85
C ASP A 493 21.43 1.53 -5.51
N LEU A 494 20.91 2.19 -4.46
CA LEU A 494 21.43 3.43 -3.89
C LEU A 494 22.65 3.23 -2.95
N VAL A 495 23.02 2.00 -2.58
CA VAL A 495 24.03 1.68 -1.54
C VAL A 495 25.34 1.08 -2.11
N GLY A 496 25.42 0.81 -3.42
CA GLY A 496 26.69 0.52 -4.10
C GLY A 496 27.36 -0.82 -3.77
N LEU A 497 26.59 -1.85 -3.40
CA LEU A 497 27.10 -3.20 -3.18
C LEU A 497 27.23 -3.99 -4.51
N PRO A 498 28.24 -4.88 -4.66
CA PRO A 498 28.36 -5.76 -5.82
C PRO A 498 27.17 -6.75 -5.92
N LYS A 499 26.62 -6.92 -7.12
CA LYS A 499 25.43 -7.72 -7.42
C LYS A 499 25.48 -9.18 -6.92
N GLU A 500 26.66 -9.81 -6.95
CA GLU A 500 26.87 -11.20 -6.56
C GLU A 500 26.81 -11.41 -5.03
N GLU A 501 27.36 -10.47 -4.26
CA GLU A 501 27.28 -10.48 -2.79
C GLU A 501 25.86 -10.20 -2.31
N TYR A 502 25.09 -9.48 -3.13
CA TYR A 502 23.70 -9.16 -2.89
C TYR A 502 22.76 -10.35 -3.13
N GLU A 503 22.88 -11.02 -4.28
CA GLU A 503 22.10 -12.23 -4.60
C GLU A 503 22.29 -13.33 -3.52
N LEU A 504 23.51 -13.46 -3.00
CA LEU A 504 23.83 -14.37 -1.90
C LEU A 504 23.12 -13.99 -0.58
N LYS A 505 23.12 -12.69 -0.22
CA LYS A 505 22.44 -12.19 0.99
C LYS A 505 20.92 -12.27 0.88
N ALA A 506 20.35 -12.01 -0.30
CA ALA A 506 18.92 -12.14 -0.56
C ALA A 506 18.46 -13.59 -0.41
N TYR A 507 19.21 -14.53 -0.99
CA TYR A 507 18.93 -15.96 -0.85
C TYR A 507 19.07 -16.45 0.60
N ILE A 508 20.06 -15.93 1.34
CA ILE A 508 20.17 -16.19 2.78
C ILE A 508 18.96 -15.65 3.54
N SER A 509 18.50 -14.44 3.24
CA SER A 509 17.33 -13.84 3.90
C SER A 509 16.03 -14.59 3.61
N GLU A 510 15.88 -15.17 2.42
CA GLU A 510 14.75 -16.03 2.07
C GLU A 510 14.75 -17.30 2.93
N LEU A 511 15.90 -17.97 3.01
CA LEU A 511 16.07 -19.13 3.88
C LEU A 511 15.85 -18.78 5.36
N GLU A 512 16.28 -17.61 5.83
CA GLU A 512 16.02 -17.17 7.21
C GLU A 512 14.52 -17.01 7.50
N TYR A 513 13.76 -16.49 6.54
CA TYR A 513 12.31 -16.38 6.65
C TYR A 513 11.62 -17.75 6.65
N GLU A 514 12.00 -18.65 5.75
CA GLU A 514 11.47 -20.02 5.72
C GLU A 514 11.79 -20.78 7.02
N MET A 515 13.00 -20.58 7.56
CA MET A 515 13.41 -21.13 8.85
C MET A 515 12.56 -20.59 9.99
N GLU A 516 12.29 -19.28 10.03
CA GLU A 516 11.40 -18.65 11.02
C GLU A 516 9.98 -19.23 10.93
N LEU A 517 9.46 -19.39 9.71
CA LEU A 517 8.13 -19.95 9.46
C LEU A 517 8.04 -21.41 9.93
N ALA A 518 9.05 -22.22 9.61
CA ALA A 518 9.16 -23.60 10.06
C ALA A 518 9.24 -23.68 11.60
N SER A 519 10.00 -22.79 12.24
CA SER A 519 10.09 -22.71 13.71
C SER A 519 8.75 -22.34 14.35
N ARG A 520 8.01 -21.37 13.79
CA ARG A 520 6.67 -20.99 14.26
C ARG A 520 5.65 -22.12 14.11
N ASN A 521 5.80 -22.93 13.06
CA ASN A 521 4.94 -24.09 12.80
C ASN A 521 5.38 -25.37 13.55
N LEU A 522 6.34 -25.26 14.49
CA LEU A 522 6.90 -26.38 15.26
C LEU A 522 7.58 -27.45 14.39
N GLN A 523 7.99 -27.09 13.17
CA GLN A 523 8.72 -27.94 12.23
C GLN A 523 10.23 -27.80 12.46
N PHE A 524 10.69 -28.21 13.66
CA PHE A 524 12.08 -27.96 14.10
C PHE A 524 13.14 -28.65 13.24
N GLU A 525 12.83 -29.82 12.66
CA GLU A 525 13.75 -30.53 11.74
C GLU A 525 13.96 -29.76 10.44
N GLU A 526 12.90 -29.17 9.90
CA GLU A 526 12.96 -28.35 8.68
C GLU A 526 13.70 -27.03 8.96
N ALA A 527 13.42 -26.38 10.10
CA ALA A 527 14.15 -25.19 10.53
C ALA A 527 15.66 -25.49 10.71
N ALA A 528 16.02 -26.64 11.29
CA ALA A 528 17.42 -27.06 11.42
C ALA A 528 18.09 -27.31 10.07
N ARG A 529 17.38 -27.95 9.12
CA ARG A 529 17.89 -28.18 7.75
C ARG A 529 18.15 -26.86 7.02
N ILE A 530 17.22 -25.91 7.12
CA ILE A 530 17.35 -24.59 6.49
C ILE A 530 18.49 -23.79 7.15
N ARG A 531 18.62 -23.84 8.47
CA ARG A 531 19.76 -23.25 9.21
C ARG A 531 21.11 -23.78 8.73
N ASP A 532 21.22 -25.09 8.57
CA ASP A 532 22.48 -25.71 8.16
C ASP A 532 22.80 -25.39 6.69
N ARG A 533 21.76 -25.27 5.85
CA ARG A 533 21.89 -24.76 4.48
C ARG A 533 22.39 -23.31 4.42
N ILE A 534 21.87 -22.42 5.29
CA ILE A 534 22.36 -21.04 5.41
C ILE A 534 23.84 -21.01 5.81
N LYS A 535 24.26 -21.88 6.74
CA LYS A 535 25.68 -21.98 7.15
C LYS A 535 26.60 -22.44 6.03
N GLU A 536 26.14 -23.34 5.16
CA GLU A 536 26.89 -23.75 3.97
C GLU A 536 27.05 -22.61 2.97
N ILE A 537 26.00 -21.82 2.75
CA ILE A 537 25.99 -20.70 1.81
C ILE A 537 26.85 -19.52 2.30
N ARG A 538 26.99 -19.36 3.63
CA ARG A 538 27.84 -18.33 4.26
C ARG A 538 29.33 -18.68 4.32
N LYS A 539 29.72 -19.93 4.01
CA LYS A 539 31.12 -20.35 3.91
C LYS A 539 31.66 -20.10 2.51
#